data_AF-A0A1Q7VD78-F1
#
_entry.id   AF-A0A1Q7VD78-F1
#
_cell.length_a   1.000
_cell.length_b   1.000
_cell.length_c   1.000
_cell.angle_alpha   90.00
_cell.angle_beta   90.00
_cell.angle_gamma   90.00
#
_symmetry.space_group_name_H-M   'P 1'
#
loop_
_entity.id
_entity.type
_entity.pdbx_description
1 polymer ?
#
loop_
_entity_poly.entity_id
_entity_poly.type
_entity_poly.pdbx_seq_one_letter_code
_entity_poly.pdbx_strand_id
1 'polypeptide(L)'
;MAGLKQLPIEGEAYRPFKILYSSSYADVRPTFVVDITAQYERRRRAILTFASQFRPVKTEKKSKVHLAIDKLEMKMNQLARHYGQMIGVNYGEPFLQKELMKVEDVVNMEVRSI
;
A
#
# COMPACT_ATOMS: atom_id res chain seq x y z
N MET A 1 11.21 15.74 18.84
CA MET A 1 10.88 16.62 17.70
C MET A 1 11.96 16.29 16.68
N ALA A 2 11.79 15.23 15.89
CA ALA A 2 12.80 14.85 14.91
C ALA A 2 12.12 14.75 13.55
N GLY A 3 11.82 15.93 13.00
CA GLY A 3 11.16 16.13 11.71
C GLY A 3 10.46 17.48 11.60
N LEU A 4 9.82 17.95 12.69
CA LEU A 4 8.98 19.17 12.68
C LEU A 4 9.37 20.19 13.77
N LYS A 5 10.60 20.12 14.31
CA LYS A 5 11.06 20.93 15.46
C LYS A 5 11.00 22.45 15.22
N GLN A 6 11.03 22.86 13.96
CA GLN A 6 11.10 24.26 13.53
C GLN A 6 9.74 24.83 13.12
N LEU A 7 8.68 24.03 13.14
CA LEU A 7 7.33 24.51 12.82
C LEU A 7 6.62 24.87 14.13
N PRO A 8 5.87 25.99 14.19
CA PRO A 8 5.17 26.44 15.38
C PRO A 8 3.89 25.61 15.57
N ILE A 9 4.04 24.31 15.83
CA ILE A 9 2.96 23.36 16.02
C ILE A 9 2.94 22.94 17.49
N GLU A 10 1.79 23.09 18.14
CA GLU A 10 1.60 22.61 19.51
C GLU A 10 1.65 21.08 19.56
N GLY A 11 2.19 20.54 20.66
CA GLY A 11 2.18 19.12 20.95
C GLY A 11 3.55 18.50 21.24
N GLU A 12 3.50 17.25 21.69
CA GLU A 12 4.70 16.49 21.98
C GLU A 12 5.41 15.98 20.73
N ALA A 13 6.68 15.74 20.97
CA ALA A 13 7.71 15.83 19.98
C ALA A 13 8.02 14.47 19.36
N TYR A 14 7.09 13.87 18.61
CA TYR A 14 7.19 12.48 18.17
C TYR A 14 8.19 12.26 17.00
N ARG A 15 8.92 11.14 17.05
CA ARG A 15 9.71 10.61 15.93
C ARG A 15 9.21 9.20 15.63
N PRO A 16 8.61 8.96 14.45
CA PRO A 16 8.24 7.60 14.06
C PRO A 16 9.47 6.70 14.07
N PHE A 17 9.35 5.51 14.66
CA PHE A 17 10.41 4.51 14.63
C PHE A 17 10.59 3.92 13.21
N LYS A 18 9.49 3.78 12.46
CA LYS A 18 9.47 3.17 11.13
C LYS A 18 8.60 3.97 10.17
N ILE A 19 9.04 4.10 8.93
CA ILE A 19 8.28 4.69 7.83
C ILE A 19 8.26 3.68 6.68
N LEU A 20 7.06 3.35 6.22
CA LEU A 20 6.85 2.48 5.06
C LEU A 20 6.07 3.27 4.00
N TYR A 21 6.46 3.10 2.74
CA TYR A 21 5.83 3.76 1.60
C TYR A 21 5.02 2.74 0.83
N SER A 22 3.70 2.92 0.75
CA SER A 22 2.83 2.12 -0.13
C SER A 22 2.85 2.72 -1.53
N SER A 23 3.30 1.97 -2.54
CA SER A 23 3.26 2.43 -3.93
C SER A 23 1.93 2.02 -4.58
N SER A 24 0.98 2.97 -4.63
CA SER A 24 -0.29 2.74 -5.35
C SER A 24 -0.23 3.14 -6.83
N TYR A 25 0.70 4.03 -7.22
CA TYR A 25 0.73 4.65 -8.56
C TYR A 25 2.12 5.03 -9.10
N ALA A 26 3.19 4.71 -8.38
CA ALA A 26 4.55 5.00 -8.83
C ALA A 26 5.22 3.70 -9.30
N ASP A 27 5.84 3.72 -10.48
CA ASP A 27 6.70 2.64 -10.99
C ASP A 27 8.00 2.58 -10.17
N VAL A 28 7.87 2.15 -8.93
CA VAL A 28 8.97 1.96 -8.00
C VAL A 28 8.94 0.50 -7.56
N ARG A 29 10.06 -0.19 -7.82
CA ARG A 29 10.23 -1.56 -7.37
C ARG A 29 10.13 -1.60 -5.84
N PRO A 30 9.25 -2.44 -5.26
CA PRO A 30 9.16 -2.56 -3.81
C PRO A 30 10.41 -3.24 -3.26
N THR A 31 10.68 -2.98 -1.99
CA THR A 31 11.77 -3.62 -1.24
C THR A 31 11.34 -4.90 -0.55
N PHE A 32 10.05 -5.01 -0.22
CA PHE A 32 9.47 -6.24 0.32
C PHE A 32 7.97 -6.31 0.01
N VAL A 33 7.40 -7.49 0.14
CA VAL A 33 5.98 -7.77 -0.06
C VAL A 33 5.46 -8.47 1.19
N VAL A 34 4.26 -8.11 1.64
CA VAL A 34 3.58 -8.75 2.76
C VAL A 34 2.50 -9.68 2.22
N ASP A 35 2.46 -10.94 2.65
CA ASP A 35 1.32 -11.83 2.38
C ASP A 35 0.07 -11.29 3.08
N ILE A 36 -0.93 -10.92 2.28
CA ILE A 36 -2.23 -10.42 2.74
C ILE A 36 -3.36 -11.38 2.37
N THR A 37 -3.05 -12.64 2.05
CA THR A 37 -4.03 -13.61 1.55
C THR A 37 -5.20 -13.79 2.51
N ALA A 38 -4.93 -13.87 3.82
CA ALA A 38 -5.98 -14.00 4.84
C ALA A 38 -6.82 -12.72 5.02
N GLN A 39 -6.27 -11.55 4.67
CA GLN A 39 -6.89 -10.24 4.87
C GLN A 39 -7.53 -9.67 3.60
N TYR A 40 -7.30 -10.31 2.45
CA TYR A 40 -7.65 -9.77 1.14
C TYR A 40 -9.14 -9.39 1.03
N GLU A 41 -10.05 -10.27 1.48
CA GLU A 41 -11.49 -9.99 1.42
C GLU A 41 -11.90 -8.80 2.28
N ARG A 42 -11.26 -8.60 3.43
CA ARG A 42 -11.51 -7.42 4.28
C ARG A 42 -11.04 -6.14 3.59
N ARG A 43 -9.85 -6.17 2.97
CA ARG A 43 -9.30 -5.07 2.17
C ARG A 43 -10.22 -4.72 1.00
N ARG A 44 -10.70 -5.73 0.27
CA ARG A 44 -11.63 -5.57 -0.85
C ARG A 44 -12.94 -4.90 -0.42
N ARG A 45 -13.56 -5.36 0.68
CA ARG A 45 -14.77 -4.73 1.24
C ARG A 45 -14.54 -3.27 1.65
N ALA A 46 -13.38 -2.95 2.21
CA ALA A 46 -13.05 -1.58 2.59
C ALA A 46 -12.99 -0.65 1.37
N ILE A 47 -12.37 -1.10 0.26
CA ILE A 47 -12.33 -0.33 -1.00
C ILE A 47 -13.76 -0.06 -1.53
N LEU A 48 -14.61 -1.10 -1.53
CA LEU A 48 -15.98 -1.00 -2.04
C LEU A 48 -16.90 -0.11 -1.18
N THR A 49 -16.54 0.16 0.08
CA THR A 49 -17.33 1.02 0.98
C THR A 49 -17.30 2.49 0.52
N PHE A 50 -16.27 2.92 -0.20
CA PHE A 50 -16.15 4.29 -0.73
C PHE A 50 -16.96 4.51 -2.02
N ALA A 51 -18.10 3.82 -2.18
CA ALA A 51 -18.95 3.87 -3.37
C ALA A 51 -19.30 5.30 -3.82
N SER A 52 -19.49 6.24 -2.90
CA SER A 52 -19.83 7.64 -3.20
C SER A 52 -18.68 8.45 -3.81
N GLN A 53 -17.41 8.08 -3.57
CA GLN A 53 -16.24 8.78 -4.15
C GLN A 53 -15.97 8.39 -5.61
N PHE A 54 -16.57 7.27 -6.05
CA PHE A 54 -16.22 6.60 -7.30
C PHE A 54 -17.43 6.26 -8.19
N ARG A 55 -18.66 6.50 -7.71
CA ARG A 55 -19.89 6.51 -8.52
C ARG A 55 -20.33 7.96 -8.73
N PRO A 56 -20.22 8.51 -9.95
CA PRO A 56 -20.67 9.86 -10.20
C PRO A 56 -22.19 9.95 -10.00
N VAL A 57 -22.63 10.80 -9.08
CA VAL A 57 -24.03 11.25 -9.03
C VAL A 57 -24.26 12.13 -10.26
N LYS A 58 -25.34 11.90 -11.02
CA LYS A 58 -25.65 12.60 -12.28
C LYS A 58 -25.65 14.14 -12.20
N THR A 59 -25.60 14.72 -11.00
CA THR A 59 -25.75 16.15 -10.72
C THR A 59 -24.48 16.86 -10.25
N GLU A 60 -23.36 16.18 -10.00
CA GLU A 60 -22.14 16.85 -9.49
C GLU A 60 -21.08 17.10 -10.57
N LYS A 61 -20.54 18.33 -10.56
CA LYS A 61 -19.46 18.79 -11.45
C LYS A 61 -18.31 17.78 -11.42
N LYS A 62 -17.98 17.23 -12.59
CA LYS A 62 -16.89 16.27 -12.85
C LYS A 62 -15.68 16.54 -11.95
N SER A 63 -15.52 15.76 -10.88
CA SER A 63 -14.25 15.65 -10.16
C SER A 63 -13.15 15.30 -11.17
N LYS A 64 -12.00 15.99 -11.07
CA LYS A 64 -10.82 15.76 -11.93
C LYS A 64 -10.23 14.34 -11.77
N VAL A 65 -10.67 13.57 -10.78
CA VAL A 65 -10.25 12.18 -10.56
C VAL A 65 -11.43 11.26 -10.92
N HIS A 66 -11.51 10.88 -12.19
CA HIS A 66 -12.48 9.89 -12.68
C HIS A 66 -11.88 8.48 -12.63
N LEU A 67 -11.82 7.88 -11.44
CA LEU A 67 -11.59 6.44 -11.30
C LEU A 67 -12.92 5.80 -10.93
N ALA A 68 -13.55 5.10 -11.87
CA ALA A 68 -14.70 4.26 -11.54
C ALA A 68 -14.27 3.19 -10.51
N ILE A 69 -15.11 2.92 -9.52
CA ILE A 69 -14.76 2.02 -8.40
C ILE A 69 -14.31 0.64 -8.88
N ASP A 70 -14.95 0.15 -9.94
CA ASP A 70 -14.63 -1.14 -10.55
C ASP A 70 -13.23 -1.15 -11.19
N LYS A 71 -12.81 -0.02 -11.78
CA LYS A 71 -11.44 0.12 -12.32
C LYS A 71 -10.40 0.20 -11.21
N LEU A 72 -10.73 0.82 -10.08
CA LEU A 72 -9.83 0.89 -8.93
C LEU A 72 -9.67 -0.49 -8.28
N GLU A 73 -10.77 -1.17 -8.00
CA GLU A 73 -10.78 -2.51 -7.41
C GLU A 73 -10.02 -3.50 -8.28
N MET A 74 -10.27 -3.50 -9.59
CA MET A 74 -9.57 -4.35 -10.54
C MET A 74 -8.06 -4.08 -10.55
N LYS A 75 -7.63 -2.81 -10.55
CA LYS A 75 -6.21 -2.45 -10.48
C LYS A 75 -5.57 -2.91 -9.17
N MET A 76 -6.25 -2.71 -8.04
CA MET A 76 -5.74 -3.13 -6.73
C MET A 76 -5.68 -4.66 -6.59
N ASN A 77 -6.62 -5.39 -7.20
CA ASN A 77 -6.58 -6.85 -7.30
C ASN A 77 -5.38 -7.31 -8.13
N GLN A 78 -5.19 -6.74 -9.32
CA GLN A 78 -4.07 -7.09 -10.20
C GLN A 78 -2.72 -6.86 -9.52
N LEU A 79 -2.55 -5.70 -8.87
CA LEU A 79 -1.34 -5.38 -8.09
C LEU A 79 -1.08 -6.45 -7.00
N ALA A 80 -2.12 -6.78 -6.23
CA ALA A 80 -2.00 -7.75 -5.15
C ALA A 80 -1.63 -9.14 -5.66
N ARG A 81 -2.26 -9.59 -6.75
CA ARG A 81 -1.96 -10.89 -7.37
C ARG A 81 -0.56 -10.94 -7.95
N HIS A 82 -0.14 -9.88 -8.64
CA HIS A 82 1.18 -9.79 -9.23
C HIS A 82 2.29 -9.96 -8.18
N TYR A 83 2.24 -9.20 -7.10
CA TYR A 83 3.24 -9.30 -6.04
C TYR A 83 3.07 -10.55 -5.17
N GLY A 84 1.85 -11.07 -5.03
CA GLY A 84 1.62 -12.36 -4.39
C GLY A 84 2.35 -13.48 -5.13
N GLN A 85 2.24 -13.53 -6.45
CA GLN A 85 2.95 -14.51 -7.29
C GLN A 85 4.46 -14.45 -7.10
N MET A 86 5.03 -13.24 -6.98
CA MET A 86 6.47 -13.06 -6.79
C MET A 86 7.00 -13.66 -5.47
N ILE A 87 6.14 -13.83 -4.46
CA ILE A 87 6.50 -14.44 -3.18
C ILE A 87 5.82 -15.80 -2.93
N GLY A 88 5.13 -16.36 -3.93
CA GLY A 88 4.50 -17.68 -3.84
C GLY A 88 3.16 -17.73 -3.09
N VAL A 89 2.44 -16.61 -2.96
CA VAL A 89 1.13 -16.54 -2.28
C VAL A 89 0.04 -15.97 -3.21
N ASN A 90 -1.23 -16.03 -2.79
CA ASN A 90 -2.34 -15.57 -3.62
C ASN A 90 -2.39 -14.04 -3.75
N TYR A 91 -2.13 -13.33 -2.66
CA TYR A 91 -2.22 -11.87 -2.61
C TYR A 91 -1.08 -11.29 -1.76
N GLY A 92 -0.24 -10.45 -2.38
CA GLY A 92 0.87 -9.76 -1.74
C GLY A 92 0.73 -8.24 -1.84
N GLU A 93 0.97 -7.53 -0.74
CA GLU A 93 0.98 -6.05 -0.73
C GLU A 93 2.42 -5.52 -0.76
N PRO A 94 2.80 -4.77 -1.80
CA PRO A 94 4.16 -4.26 -1.96
C PRO A 94 4.42 -3.02 -1.10
N PHE A 95 5.60 -2.96 -0.50
CA PHE A 95 6.07 -1.79 0.24
C PHE A 95 7.50 -1.41 -0.13
N LEU A 96 7.75 -0.11 -0.07
CA LEU A 96 9.09 0.46 -0.13
C LEU A 96 9.52 0.90 1.27
N GLN A 97 10.74 0.56 1.63
CA GLN A 97 11.46 1.06 2.79
C GLN A 97 12.81 1.62 2.31
N LYS A 98 13.21 2.77 2.84
CA LYS A 98 14.48 3.41 2.43
C LYS A 98 15.66 2.94 3.29
N GLU A 99 15.37 2.61 4.54
CA GLU A 99 16.35 2.15 5.52
C GLU A 99 16.73 0.69 5.27
N LEU A 100 17.90 0.27 5.74
CA LEU A 100 18.34 -1.13 5.66
C LEU A 100 17.46 -2.04 6.53
N MET A 101 17.31 -3.29 6.11
CA MET A 101 16.68 -4.35 6.91
C MET A 101 17.76 -5.11 7.66
N LYS A 102 17.62 -5.24 8.99
CA LYS A 102 18.45 -6.16 9.78
C LYS A 102 17.93 -7.58 9.51
N VAL A 103 18.83 -8.48 9.10
CA VAL A 103 18.57 -9.91 8.96
C VAL A 103 19.48 -10.62 9.96
N GLU A 104 18.92 -11.49 10.79
CA GLU A 104 19.69 -12.24 11.80
C GLU A 104 20.28 -13.53 11.23
N ASP A 105 19.52 -14.22 10.38
CA ASP A 105 19.95 -15.42 9.66
C ASP A 105 19.40 -15.36 8.22
N VAL A 106 20.30 -15.41 7.25
CA VAL A 106 19.97 -15.34 5.82
C VAL A 106 19.25 -16.59 5.31
N VAL A 107 19.35 -17.72 6.00
CA VAL A 107 18.67 -18.97 5.61
C VAL A 107 17.16 -18.89 5.81
N ASN A 108 16.71 -18.03 6.73
CA ASN A 108 15.28 -17.76 6.96
C ASN A 108 14.68 -16.78 5.96
N MET A 109 15.47 -16.25 5.01
CA MET A 109 14.93 -15.41 3.96
C MET A 109 14.13 -16.27 2.98
N GLU A 110 12.80 -16.11 3.06
CA GLU A 110 11.87 -16.76 2.14
C GLU A 110 11.99 -16.18 0.72
N VAL A 111 11.42 -16.90 -0.25
CA VAL A 111 11.48 -16.63 -1.70
C VAL A 111 12.82 -17.03 -2.33
N ARG A 112 12.74 -17.87 -3.37
CA ARG A 112 13.92 -18.37 -4.08
C ARG A 112 14.56 -17.27 -4.94
N SER A 113 15.89 -17.26 -5.01
CA SER A 113 16.61 -16.50 -6.03
C SER A 113 16.29 -17.02 -7.43
N ILE A 114 16.38 -16.13 -8.43
CA ILE A 114 16.25 -16.44 -9.86
C ILE A 114 17.60 -16.94 -10.38
#